data_AF-A0A7S2A628-F1
#
_entry.id   AF-A0A7S2A628-F1
#
_cell.length_a   1.000
_cell.length_b   1.000
_cell.length_c   1.000
_cell.angle_alpha   90.00
_cell.angle_beta   90.00
_cell.angle_gamma   90.00
#
_symmetry.space_group_name_H-M   'P 1'
#
loop_
_entity.id
_entity.type
_entity.pdbx_description
1 polymer ?
#
loop_
_entity_poly.entity_id
_entity_poly.type
_entity_poly.pdbx_seq_one_letter_code
_entity_poly.pdbx_strand_id
1 'polypeptide(L)'
;IRRIFLDGGGGGGNEGDEDEDYDDDDDNKKKAKKAAGSAVKSCPQLLGLVVETNLRPTAEYLSVRCGLGPRDLAKVLGGFPGCLALSTERNLGPTMDLLG
;
A
#
# COMPACT_ATOMS: atom_id res chain seq x y z
N ILE A 1 -57.19 18.46 39.62
CA ILE A 1 -56.99 19.64 38.76
C ILE A 1 -55.87 19.30 37.78
N ARG A 2 -56.19 19.20 36.49
CA ARG A 2 -55.23 18.95 35.40
C ARG A 2 -54.42 20.21 35.15
N ARG A 3 -53.10 20.12 35.03
CA ARG A 3 -52.30 21.14 34.35
C ARG A 3 -51.50 20.47 33.24
N ILE A 4 -52.10 20.55 32.06
CA ILE A 4 -51.48 20.34 30.76
C ILE A 4 -50.62 21.59 30.53
N PHE A 5 -49.36 21.42 30.17
CA PHE A 5 -48.64 22.39 29.34
C PHE A 5 -47.81 21.61 28.34
N LEU A 6 -48.27 21.69 27.09
CA LEU A 6 -47.49 21.44 25.88
C LEU A 6 -46.58 22.64 25.69
N ASP A 7 -45.30 22.37 25.47
CA ASP A 7 -44.41 23.09 24.55
C ASP A 7 -43.30 22.07 24.23
N GLY A 8 -43.05 21.64 23.00
CA GLY A 8 -42.78 22.47 21.85
C GLY A 8 -41.26 22.51 21.66
N GLY A 9 -40.69 21.47 21.08
CA GLY A 9 -39.23 21.38 20.90
C GLY A 9 -38.83 20.17 20.09
N GLY A 10 -38.98 20.27 18.77
CA GLY A 10 -38.42 19.33 17.82
C GLY A 10 -36.90 19.39 17.85
N GLY A 11 -36.29 18.21 17.98
CA GLY A 11 -34.89 17.94 17.66
C GLY A 11 -34.86 16.51 17.15
N GLY A 12 -34.66 16.35 15.84
CA GLY A 12 -34.71 15.07 15.15
C GLY A 12 -33.83 14.03 15.83
N GLY A 13 -34.46 12.98 16.34
CA GLY A 13 -33.76 11.77 16.72
C GLY A 13 -33.47 10.95 15.47
N ASN A 14 -32.18 10.77 15.20
CA ASN A 14 -31.53 9.62 14.56
C ASN A 14 -32.28 8.94 13.40
N GLU A 15 -31.94 9.36 12.18
CA GLU A 15 -31.81 8.50 11.00
C GLU A 15 -30.32 8.64 10.61
N GLY A 16 -29.49 7.62 10.44
CA GLY A 16 -29.55 6.18 10.53
C GLY A 16 -28.17 5.75 10.04
N ASP A 17 -27.46 4.97 10.86
CA ASP A 17 -26.39 4.07 10.45
C ASP A 17 -25.23 4.66 9.61
N GLU A 18 -24.39 5.49 10.24
CA GLU A 18 -22.95 5.56 9.88
C GLU A 18 -22.16 4.57 10.76
N ASP A 19 -22.68 3.36 10.92
CA ASP A 19 -21.83 2.21 11.22
C ASP A 19 -21.32 1.70 9.85
N GLU A 20 -20.51 2.52 9.16
CA GLU A 20 -19.56 1.92 8.22
C GLU A 20 -18.63 1.09 9.08
N ASP A 21 -18.87 -0.21 9.04
CA ASP A 21 -18.02 -1.29 9.52
C ASP A 21 -16.62 -1.10 8.95
N TYR A 22 -15.81 -0.27 9.61
CA TYR A 22 -14.42 -0.01 9.23
C TYR A 22 -13.60 -1.20 9.70
N ASP A 23 -13.46 -2.17 8.80
CA ASP A 23 -12.51 -3.28 8.85
C ASP A 23 -11.21 -2.87 9.58
N ASP A 24 -11.00 -3.38 10.80
CA ASP A 24 -9.81 -3.13 11.64
C ASP A 24 -8.48 -3.61 10.99
N ASP A 25 -8.56 -4.22 9.81
CA ASP A 25 -7.43 -4.57 8.93
C ASP A 25 -6.98 -3.42 7.99
N ASP A 26 -7.63 -2.24 7.99
CA ASP A 26 -7.40 -1.13 7.05
C ASP A 26 -6.02 -0.46 7.18
N ASP A 27 -5.42 -0.41 8.37
CA ASP A 27 -4.21 0.38 8.60
C ASP A 27 -3.02 -0.07 7.74
N ASN A 28 -2.84 -1.37 7.54
CA ASN A 28 -1.75 -1.89 6.72
C ASN A 28 -2.04 -1.70 5.22
N LYS A 29 -3.30 -1.91 4.80
CA LYS A 29 -3.75 -1.72 3.42
C LYS A 29 -3.64 -0.26 2.99
N LYS A 30 -4.02 0.67 3.88
CA LYS A 30 -3.90 2.12 3.72
C LYS A 30 -2.43 2.56 3.62
N LYS A 31 -1.55 2.01 4.45
CA LYS A 31 -0.09 2.27 4.36
C LYS A 31 0.48 1.76 3.05
N ALA A 32 0.12 0.54 2.63
CA ALA A 32 0.56 -0.04 1.36
C ALA A 32 0.08 0.81 0.16
N LYS A 33 -1.19 1.22 0.15
CA LYS A 33 -1.76 2.09 -0.89
C LYS A 33 -1.06 3.46 -0.94
N LYS A 34 -0.77 4.05 0.22
CA LYS A 34 0.00 5.30 0.31
C LYS A 34 1.43 5.13 -0.22
N ALA A 35 2.10 4.02 0.13
CA ALA A 35 3.44 3.71 -0.34
C ALA A 35 3.47 3.50 -1.87
N ALA A 36 2.52 2.75 -2.42
CA ALA A 36 2.35 2.57 -3.85
C ALA A 36 2.12 3.91 -4.57
N GLY A 37 1.24 4.76 -4.04
CA GLY A 37 1.03 6.10 -4.58
C GLY A 37 2.28 6.97 -4.53
N SER A 38 3.09 6.86 -3.48
CA SER A 38 4.38 7.56 -3.41
C SER A 38 5.37 7.03 -4.45
N ALA A 39 5.46 5.71 -4.60
CA ALA A 39 6.34 5.06 -5.56
C ALA A 39 6.03 5.47 -7.01
N VAL A 40 4.74 5.51 -7.37
CA VAL A 40 4.30 5.97 -8.70
C VAL A 40 4.62 7.45 -8.93
N LYS A 41 4.47 8.31 -7.90
CA LYS A 41 4.86 9.73 -8.01
C LYS A 41 6.36 9.90 -8.26
N SER A 42 7.21 9.11 -7.58
CA SER A 42 8.66 9.17 -7.76
C SER A 42 9.16 8.43 -9.02
N CYS A 43 8.42 7.42 -9.47
CA CYS A 43 8.79 6.55 -10.58
C CYS A 43 7.55 6.25 -11.45
N PRO A 44 7.10 7.21 -12.28
CA PRO A 44 5.90 7.04 -13.10
C PRO A 44 5.98 5.86 -14.08
N GLN A 45 7.20 5.48 -14.50
CA GLN A 45 7.45 4.35 -15.40
C GLN A 45 6.96 3.01 -14.84
N LEU A 46 6.77 2.88 -13.52
CA LEU A 46 6.24 1.67 -12.92
C LEU A 46 4.85 1.31 -13.43
N LEU A 47 4.04 2.29 -13.84
CA LEU A 47 2.72 2.06 -14.41
C LEU A 47 2.78 1.38 -15.79
N GLY A 48 3.91 1.48 -16.49
CA GLY A 48 4.12 0.82 -17.78
C GLY A 48 4.74 -0.57 -17.67
N LEU A 49 5.07 -1.03 -16.45
CA LEU A 49 5.67 -2.33 -16.23
C LEU A 49 4.60 -3.42 -16.11
N VAL A 50 4.96 -4.63 -16.54
CA VAL A 50 4.08 -5.79 -16.43
C VAL A 50 4.41 -6.55 -15.15
N VAL A 51 3.38 -6.89 -14.38
CA VAL A 51 3.53 -7.55 -13.07
C VAL A 51 4.33 -8.84 -13.19
N GLU A 52 3.95 -9.71 -14.12
CA GLU A 52 4.54 -11.05 -14.26
C GLU A 52 5.94 -11.05 -14.87
N THR A 53 6.30 -10.05 -15.68
CA THR A 53 7.59 -10.04 -16.39
C THR A 53 8.59 -9.03 -15.82
N ASN A 54 8.16 -8.09 -14.99
CA ASN A 54 9.03 -7.07 -14.41
C ASN A 54 8.95 -7.06 -12.89
N LEU A 55 7.77 -6.78 -12.33
CA LEU A 55 7.64 -6.48 -10.90
C LEU A 55 7.85 -7.72 -10.02
N ARG A 56 7.15 -8.81 -10.33
CA ARG A 56 7.21 -10.07 -9.56
C ARG A 56 8.61 -10.69 -9.62
N PRO A 57 9.23 -10.91 -10.81
CA PRO A 57 10.57 -11.49 -10.86
C PRO A 57 11.60 -10.68 -10.08
N THR A 58 11.51 -9.35 -10.15
CA THR A 58 12.44 -8.47 -9.43
C THR A 58 12.25 -8.53 -7.92
N ALA A 59 11.00 -8.49 -7.43
CA ALA A 59 10.70 -8.61 -6.01
C ALA A 59 11.09 -9.99 -5.45
N GLU A 60 10.86 -11.06 -6.22
CA GLU A 60 11.28 -12.42 -5.86
C GLU A 60 12.80 -12.54 -5.85
N TYR A 61 13.51 -11.97 -6.82
CA TYR A 61 14.97 -11.96 -6.82
C TYR A 61 15.52 -11.27 -5.57
N LEU A 62 15.01 -10.08 -5.23
CA LEU A 62 15.44 -9.34 -4.05
C LEU A 62 15.14 -10.09 -2.74
N SER A 63 14.00 -10.77 -2.64
CA SER A 63 13.64 -11.51 -1.43
C SER A 63 14.37 -12.84 -1.31
N VAL A 64 14.34 -13.67 -2.35
CA VAL A 64 14.87 -15.04 -2.35
C VAL A 64 16.38 -15.04 -2.58
N ARG A 65 16.85 -14.36 -3.63
CA ARG A 65 18.27 -14.43 -4.02
C ARG A 65 19.15 -13.51 -3.18
N CYS A 66 18.66 -12.31 -2.83
CA CYS A 66 19.40 -11.40 -1.94
C CYS A 66 19.07 -11.62 -0.45
N GLY A 67 18.15 -12.52 -0.12
CA GLY A 67 17.80 -12.85 1.27
C GLY A 67 17.11 -11.71 2.03
N LEU A 68 16.48 -10.75 1.33
CA LEU A 68 15.82 -9.63 1.98
C LEU A 68 14.49 -10.07 2.59
N GLY A 69 14.41 -9.98 3.93
CA GLY A 69 13.16 -10.16 4.64
C GLY A 69 12.12 -9.08 4.27
N PRO A 70 10.82 -9.32 4.53
CA PRO A 70 9.73 -8.43 4.10
C PRO A 70 9.93 -6.96 4.52
N ARG A 71 10.47 -6.74 5.73
CA ARG A 71 10.73 -5.40 6.25
C ARG A 71 11.82 -4.66 5.48
N ASP A 72 12.91 -5.34 5.13
CA ASP A 72 14.02 -4.71 4.42
C ASP A 72 13.70 -4.54 2.94
N LEU A 73 12.99 -5.50 2.36
CA LEU A 73 12.41 -5.34 1.02
C LEU A 73 11.51 -4.10 0.96
N ALA A 74 10.60 -3.91 1.93
CA ALA A 74 9.73 -2.73 1.98
C ALA A 74 10.53 -1.42 2.08
N LYS A 75 11.66 -1.39 2.80
CA LYS A 75 12.53 -0.21 2.85
C LYS A 75 13.21 0.05 1.51
N VAL A 76 13.73 -0.98 0.84
CA VAL A 76 14.37 -0.85 -0.48
C VAL A 76 13.35 -0.33 -1.50
N LEU A 77 12.16 -0.93 -1.55
CA LEU A 77 11.09 -0.49 -2.46
C LEU A 77 10.55 0.89 -2.12
N GLY A 78 10.49 1.25 -0.83
CA GLY A 78 10.08 2.57 -0.39
C GLY A 78 11.10 3.67 -0.68
N GLY A 79 12.40 3.35 -0.61
CA GLY A 79 13.49 4.30 -0.85
C GLY A 79 13.89 4.42 -2.33
N PHE A 80 13.85 3.31 -3.07
CA PHE A 80 14.18 3.26 -4.49
C PHE A 80 13.22 2.34 -5.26
N PRO A 81 11.98 2.79 -5.50
CA PRO A 81 10.97 1.99 -6.19
C PRO A 81 11.34 1.66 -7.65
N GLY A 82 12.23 2.44 -8.26
CA GLY A 82 12.78 2.19 -9.59
C GLY A 82 13.56 0.87 -9.73
N CYS A 83 13.97 0.23 -8.62
CA CYS A 83 14.61 -1.09 -8.70
C CYS A 83 13.71 -2.16 -9.32
N LEU A 84 12.38 -2.03 -9.20
CA LEU A 84 11.42 -2.95 -9.81
C LEU A 84 11.40 -2.91 -11.35
N ALA A 85 12.04 -1.89 -11.95
CA ALA A 85 12.21 -1.79 -13.40
C ALA A 85 13.49 -2.50 -13.90
N LEU A 86 14.36 -2.97 -13.00
CA LEU A 86 15.60 -3.63 -13.36
C LEU A 86 15.35 -5.06 -13.83
N SER A 87 16.15 -5.53 -14.79
CA SER A 87 16.11 -6.92 -15.22
C SER A 87 16.90 -7.79 -14.26
N THR A 88 16.31 -8.91 -13.82
CA THR A 88 17.03 -9.92 -13.03
C THR A 88 18.20 -10.51 -13.79
N GLU A 89 18.05 -10.74 -15.10
CA GLU A 89 19.08 -11.31 -15.96
C GLU A 89 20.14 -10.30 -16.41
N ARG A 90 19.74 -9.08 -16.77
CA ARG A 90 20.67 -8.08 -17.34
C ARG A 90 21.26 -7.11 -16.34
N ASN A 91 20.68 -6.98 -15.14
CA ASN A 91 21.13 -6.03 -14.14
C ASN A 91 21.44 -6.70 -12.81
N LEU A 92 20.42 -7.26 -12.13
CA LEU A 92 20.59 -7.73 -10.75
C LEU A 92 21.52 -8.92 -10.65
N GLY A 93 21.36 -9.93 -11.52
CA GLY A 93 22.24 -11.11 -11.61
C GLY A 93 23.72 -10.75 -11.72
N PRO A 94 24.15 -10.09 -12.82
CA PRO A 94 25.55 -9.73 -13.02
C PRO A 94 26.11 -8.85 -11.90
N THR A 95 25.29 -7.97 -11.32
CA THR A 95 25.73 -7.11 -10.21
C THR A 95 25.94 -7.92 -8.93
N MET A 96 25.04 -8.85 -8.62
CA MET A 96 25.19 -9.70 -7.44
C MET A 96 26.35 -10.69 -7.59
N ASP A 97 26.57 -11.22 -8.79
CA ASP A 97 27.72 -12.10 -9.07
C ASP A 97 29.05 -11.35 -8.94
N LEU A 98 29.09 -10.05 -9.24
CA LEU A 98 30.26 -9.20 -9.01
C LEU A 98 30.50 -8.88 -7.53
N LEU A 99 29.43 -8.80 -6.74
CA LEU A 99 29.48 -8.43 -5.32
C LEU A 99 29.63 -9.62 -4.36
N GLY A 100 29.44 -10.85 -4.85
CA GLY A 100 29.58 -12.10 -4.08
C GLY A 100 30.98 -12.69 -4.13
#